data_AF-A0A918HP55-F1
#
_entry.id   AF-A0A918HP55-F1
#
_cell.length_a   1.000
_cell.length_b   1.000
_cell.length_c   1.000
_cell.angle_alpha   90.00
_cell.angle_beta   90.00
_cell.angle_gamma   90.00
#
_symmetry.space_group_name_H-M   'P 1'
#
loop_
_entity.id
_entity.type
_entity.pdbx_description
1 polymer ?
#
loop_
_entity_poly.entity_id
_entity_poly.type
_entity_poly.pdbx_seq_one_letter_code
_entity_poly.pdbx_strand_id
1 'polypeptide(L)'
;MTDGALADSALRAGDALELVSDWTATPEQWQHVLQLLARLDDAVDRRDAAAMRAAADALEDLDAYRDPGRVGETPPGPPPPPVLDRIPKLVDRIGRLRAGRNA
;
A
#
# COMPACT_ATOMS: atom_id res chain seq x y z
N MET A 1 2.17 -22.59 2.84
CA MET A 1 2.74 -21.24 2.71
C MET A 1 3.98 -21.20 3.58
N THR A 2 5.15 -20.97 3.00
CA THR A 2 6.41 -20.91 3.76
C THR A 2 6.53 -19.56 4.44
N ASP A 3 7.10 -19.54 5.65
CA ASP A 3 7.37 -18.33 6.41
C ASP A 3 8.18 -17.27 5.60
N GLY A 4 9.01 -17.74 4.66
CA GLY A 4 9.73 -16.89 3.71
C GLY A 4 8.85 -16.13 2.72
N ALA A 5 7.76 -16.73 2.24
CA ALA A 5 6.86 -16.05 1.30
C ALA A 5 6.10 -14.90 1.98
N LEU A 6 5.72 -15.08 3.23
CA LEU A 6 5.07 -14.04 4.03
C LEU A 6 6.00 -12.86 4.28
N ALA A 7 7.25 -13.13 4.65
CA ALA A 7 8.24 -12.09 4.89
C ALA A 7 8.62 -11.31 3.63
N ASP A 8 8.77 -11.99 2.48
CA ASP A 8 9.00 -11.33 1.18
C ASP A 8 7.82 -10.43 0.79
N SER A 9 6.60 -10.94 0.97
CA SER A 9 5.37 -10.18 0.68
C SER A 9 5.23 -8.97 1.61
N ALA A 10 5.62 -9.12 2.88
CA ALA A 10 5.65 -8.03 3.86
C ALA A 10 6.69 -6.96 3.52
N LEU A 11 7.90 -7.35 3.06
CA LEU A 11 8.92 -6.41 2.60
C LEU A 11 8.37 -5.53 1.47
N ARG A 12 7.84 -6.19 0.44
CA ARG A 12 7.31 -5.50 -0.75
C ARG A 12 6.11 -4.60 -0.45
N ALA A 13 5.22 -5.05 0.43
CA ALA A 13 4.12 -4.21 0.89
C ALA A 13 4.61 -2.95 1.62
N GLY A 14 5.69 -3.05 2.39
CA GLY A 14 6.34 -1.89 3.01
C GLY A 14 6.88 -0.92 1.97
N ASP A 15 7.66 -1.41 1.01
CA ASP A 15 8.25 -0.59 -0.04
C ASP A 15 7.18 0.14 -0.87
N ALA A 16 6.09 -0.55 -1.22
CA ALA A 16 4.96 0.05 -1.94
C ALA A 16 4.26 1.16 -1.14
N LEU A 17 4.10 0.99 0.18
CA LEU A 17 3.47 1.99 1.04
C LEU A 17 4.31 3.27 1.21
N GLU A 18 5.64 3.15 1.19
CA GLU A 18 6.53 4.31 1.23
C GLU A 18 6.33 5.20 -0.01
N LEU A 19 6.19 4.59 -1.20
CA LEU A 19 5.99 5.32 -2.46
C LEU A 19 4.69 6.13 -2.49
N VAL A 20 3.60 5.61 -1.91
CA VAL A 20 2.27 6.25 -1.93
C VAL A 20 2.28 7.61 -1.20
N SER A 21 3.16 7.81 -0.22
CA SER A 21 3.22 9.05 0.57
C SER A 21 3.60 10.28 -0.25
N ASP A 22 4.31 10.07 -1.38
CA ASP A 22 4.80 11.12 -2.26
C ASP A 22 3.96 11.28 -3.55
N TRP A 23 2.86 10.54 -3.69
CA TRP A 23 2.01 10.59 -4.88
C TRP A 23 1.08 11.81 -4.91
N THR A 24 0.69 12.20 -6.12
CA THR A 24 -0.38 13.18 -6.35
C THR A 24 -1.44 12.59 -7.24
N ALA A 25 -2.64 12.35 -6.73
CA ALA A 25 -3.69 11.66 -7.46
C ALA A 25 -5.03 12.40 -7.40
N THR A 26 -5.95 12.08 -8.30
CA THR A 26 -7.33 12.60 -8.25
C THR A 26 -8.10 11.97 -7.08
N PRO A 27 -9.23 12.56 -6.64
CA PRO A 27 -10.05 11.96 -5.59
C PRO A 27 -10.49 10.52 -5.88
N GLU A 28 -10.83 10.19 -7.12
CA GLU A 28 -11.23 8.83 -7.53
C GLU A 28 -10.07 7.85 -7.44
N GLN A 29 -8.88 8.29 -7.85
CA GLN A 29 -7.65 7.50 -7.71
C GLN A 29 -7.31 7.25 -6.24
N TRP A 30 -7.48 8.26 -5.38
CA TRP A 30 -7.32 8.09 -3.93
C TRP A 30 -8.35 7.13 -3.32
N GLN A 31 -9.59 7.10 -3.83
CA GLN A 31 -10.56 6.08 -3.42
C GLN A 31 -10.10 4.68 -3.81
N HIS A 32 -9.49 4.50 -4.99
CA HIS A 32 -8.93 3.23 -5.40
C HIS A 32 -7.77 2.80 -4.48
N VAL A 33 -6.84 3.72 -4.17
CA VAL A 33 -5.76 3.48 -3.19
C VAL A 33 -6.33 3.06 -1.84
N LEU A 34 -7.37 3.73 -1.33
CA LEU A 34 -8.01 3.37 -0.06
C LEU A 34 -8.58 1.94 -0.05
N GLN A 35 -9.09 1.45 -1.17
CA GLN A 35 -9.55 0.06 -1.29
C GLN A 35 -8.37 -0.91 -1.27
N LEU A 36 -7.27 -0.60 -1.94
CA LEU A 36 -6.05 -1.42 -1.91
C LEU A 36 -5.44 -1.48 -0.51
N LEU A 37 -5.39 -0.35 0.20
CA LEU A 37 -4.94 -0.30 1.60
C LEU A 37 -5.82 -1.16 2.51
N ALA A 38 -7.14 -1.17 2.31
CA ALA A 38 -8.04 -2.03 3.09
C ALA A 38 -7.78 -3.53 2.81
N ARG A 39 -7.58 -3.90 1.54
CA ARG A 39 -7.23 -5.29 1.17
C ARG A 39 -5.89 -5.71 1.77
N LEU A 40 -4.92 -4.80 1.80
CA LEU A 40 -3.62 -5.06 2.41
C LEU A 40 -3.78 -5.26 3.93
N ASP A 41 -4.61 -4.47 4.59
CA ASP A 41 -4.92 -4.61 6.02
C ASP A 41 -5.52 -5.99 6.35
N ASP A 42 -6.52 -6.41 5.57
CA ASP A 42 -7.14 -7.73 5.68
C ASP A 42 -6.13 -8.86 5.43
N ALA A 43 -5.24 -8.69 4.44
CA ALA A 43 -4.20 -9.67 4.14
C ALA A 43 -3.21 -9.80 5.29
N VAL A 44 -2.78 -8.68 5.88
CA VAL A 44 -1.92 -8.60 7.07
C VAL A 44 -2.57 -9.33 8.25
N ASP A 45 -3.86 -9.08 8.53
CA ASP A 45 -4.59 -9.76 9.61
C ASP A 45 -4.65 -11.28 9.40
N ARG A 46 -4.86 -11.70 8.16
CA ARG A 46 -4.97 -13.13 7.81
C ARG A 46 -3.61 -13.81 7.62
N ARG A 47 -2.50 -13.06 7.69
CA ARG A 47 -1.15 -13.51 7.30
C ARG A 47 -1.13 -14.17 5.92
N ASP A 48 -1.90 -13.63 4.99
CA ASP A 48 -2.01 -14.16 3.63
C ASP A 48 -0.95 -13.52 2.73
N ALA A 49 0.15 -14.25 2.51
CA ALA A 49 1.27 -13.77 1.71
C ALA A 49 0.84 -13.46 0.26
N ALA A 50 -0.01 -14.29 -0.34
CA ALA A 50 -0.44 -14.10 -1.72
C ALA A 50 -1.30 -12.85 -1.86
N ALA A 51 -2.22 -12.62 -0.91
CA ALA A 51 -3.04 -11.42 -0.90
C ALA A 51 -2.23 -10.15 -0.61
N MET A 52 -1.24 -10.21 0.29
CA MET A 52 -0.32 -9.08 0.53
C MET A 52 0.45 -8.74 -0.74
N ARG A 53 1.02 -9.75 -1.40
CA ARG A 53 1.77 -9.58 -2.63
C ARG A 53 0.91 -8.95 -3.73
N ALA A 54 -0.30 -9.48 -3.94
CA ALA A 54 -1.21 -8.95 -4.95
C ALA A 54 -1.63 -7.50 -4.67
N ALA A 55 -1.87 -7.13 -3.40
CA ALA A 55 -2.20 -5.75 -3.04
C ALA A 55 -1.00 -4.80 -3.21
N ALA A 56 0.22 -5.26 -2.89
CA ALA A 56 1.44 -4.50 -3.10
C ALA A 56 1.74 -4.29 -4.59
N ASP A 57 1.64 -5.35 -5.40
CA ASP A 57 1.79 -5.28 -6.86
C ASP A 57 0.77 -4.30 -7.47
N ALA A 58 -0.49 -4.37 -7.04
CA ALA A 58 -1.52 -3.46 -7.49
C ALA A 58 -1.27 -2.00 -7.07
N LEU A 59 -0.58 -1.75 -5.95
CA LEU A 59 -0.15 -0.40 -5.59
C LEU A 59 1.01 0.03 -6.50
N GLU A 60 2.05 -0.78 -6.67
CA GLU A 60 3.18 -0.44 -7.55
C GLU A 60 2.74 -0.15 -9.00
N ASP A 61 1.76 -0.88 -9.52
CA ASP A 61 1.20 -0.64 -10.86
C ASP A 61 0.53 0.75 -11.00
N LEU A 62 0.14 1.37 -9.89
CA LEU A 62 -0.41 2.73 -9.84
C LEU A 62 0.66 3.83 -9.74
N ASP A 63 1.95 3.51 -9.76
CA ASP A 63 3.04 4.52 -9.72
C ASP A 63 2.96 5.55 -10.86
N ALA A 64 2.18 5.25 -11.91
CA ALA A 64 1.77 6.22 -12.94
C ALA A 64 1.02 7.45 -12.37
N TYR A 65 0.47 7.38 -11.15
CA TYR A 65 -0.13 8.53 -10.43
C TYR A 65 0.93 9.54 -9.94
N ARG A 66 2.21 9.29 -10.17
CA ARG A 66 3.28 10.28 -9.96
C ARG A 66 3.31 11.36 -11.08
N ASP A 67 2.62 11.14 -12.21
CA ASP A 67 2.58 12.09 -13.33
C ASP A 67 1.37 13.05 -13.21
N PRO A 68 1.58 14.38 -13.24
CA PRO A 68 0.53 15.35 -12.98
C PRO A 68 -0.46 15.45 -14.16
N GLY A 69 -1.55 14.68 -14.09
CA GLY A 69 -2.90 14.97 -14.62
C GLY A 69 -3.04 15.40 -16.10
N ARG A 70 -3.95 14.72 -16.84
CA ARG A 70 -4.41 15.23 -18.15
C ARG A 70 -5.34 16.45 -17.97
N VAL A 71 -5.26 17.38 -18.93
CA VAL A 71 -6.05 18.64 -18.95
C VAL A 71 -7.56 18.34 -18.99
N GLY A 72 -8.30 18.80 -17.96
CA GLY A 72 -9.77 18.76 -17.92
C GLY A 72 -10.38 18.05 -16.68
N GLU A 73 -9.56 17.36 -15.87
CA GLU A 73 -10.00 16.65 -14.66
C GLU A 73 -9.64 17.44 -13.38
N THR A 74 -10.27 17.07 -12.25
CA THR A 74 -9.92 17.59 -10.92
C THR A 74 -8.40 17.49 -10.73
N PRO A 75 -7.72 18.59 -10.37
CA PRO A 75 -6.27 18.60 -10.30
C PRO A 75 -5.77 17.53 -9.30
N PRO A 76 -4.71 16.79 -9.64
CA PRO A 76 -4.09 15.84 -8.72
C PRO A 76 -3.69 16.56 -7.43
N GLY A 77 -4.01 15.94 -6.30
CA GLY A 77 -3.69 16.45 -4.97
C GLY A 77 -2.89 15.44 -4.16
N PRO A 78 -2.22 15.89 -3.08
CA PRO A 78 -1.50 15.01 -2.18
C PRO A 78 -2.44 13.96 -1.53
N PRO A 79 -1.89 12.94 -0.85
CA PRO A 79 -2.69 11.94 -0.18
C PRO A 79 -3.67 12.58 0.83
N PRO A 80 -4.97 12.24 0.77
CA PRO A 80 -5.93 12.80 1.70
C PRO A 80 -5.75 12.19 3.11
N PRO A 81 -6.29 12.82 4.18
CA PRO A 81 -6.12 12.35 5.55
C PRO A 81 -6.41 10.85 5.78
N PRO A 82 -7.47 10.24 5.20
CA PRO A 82 -7.72 8.82 5.37
C PRO A 82 -6.61 7.90 4.84
N VAL A 83 -5.84 8.33 3.85
CA VAL A 83 -4.68 7.60 3.33
C VAL A 83 -3.50 7.79 4.28
N LEU A 84 -3.22 9.04 4.67
CA LEU A 84 -2.15 9.39 5.60
C LEU A 84 -2.30 8.72 6.98
N ASP A 85 -3.54 8.53 7.46
CA ASP A 85 -3.81 7.87 8.73
C ASP A 85 -3.64 6.35 8.69
N ARG A 86 -3.73 5.75 7.50
CA ARG A 86 -3.68 4.29 7.30
C ARG A 86 -2.26 3.78 7.05
N ILE A 87 -1.49 4.50 6.26
CA ILE A 87 -0.12 4.09 5.87
C ILE A 87 0.76 3.80 7.11
N PRO A 88 0.89 4.70 8.12
CA PRO A 88 1.75 4.44 9.28
C PRO A 88 1.33 3.22 10.09
N LYS A 89 0.01 2.95 10.18
CA LYS A 89 -0.52 1.78 10.90
C LYS A 89 -0.17 0.48 10.19
N LEU A 90 -0.30 0.46 8.86
CA LEU A 90 0.08 -0.68 8.03
C LEU A 90 1.59 -0.92 8.08
N VAL A 91 2.41 0.13 7.95
CA VAL A 91 3.87 0.05 8.04
C VAL A 91 4.30 -0.55 9.39
N ASP A 92 3.73 -0.09 10.50
CA ASP A 92 4.02 -0.64 11.84
C ASP A 92 3.62 -2.12 11.95
N ARG A 93 2.42 -2.49 11.49
CA ARG A 93 1.93 -3.89 11.51
C ARG A 93 2.81 -4.81 10.66
N ILE A 94 3.17 -4.37 9.46
CA ILE A 94 4.06 -5.09 8.54
C ILE A 94 5.47 -5.21 9.14
N GLY A 95 5.99 -4.15 9.77
CA GLY A 95 7.27 -4.17 10.48
C GLY A 95 7.31 -5.22 11.60
N ARG A 96 6.22 -5.35 12.36
CA ARG A 96 6.08 -6.39 13.39
C ARG A 96 6.05 -7.81 12.82
N LEU A 97 5.40 -8.02 11.68
CA LEU A 97 5.42 -9.30 10.97
C LEU A 97 6.85 -9.68 10.51
N ARG A 98 7.64 -8.70 10.06
CA ARG A 98 9.05 -8.91 9.68
C ARG A 98 9.93 -9.24 10.89
N ALA A 99 9.72 -8.56 12.02
CA ALA A 99 10.51 -8.73 13.23
C ALA A 99 10.24 -10.07 13.95
N GLY A 100 8.99 -10.56 13.91
CA GLY A 100 8.60 -11.85 14.50
C GLY A 100 9.28 -13.09 13.91
N ARG A 101 10.08 -12.92 12.86
CA ARG A 101 10.92 -13.96 12.22
C ARG A 101 12.30 -14.14 12.88
N ASN A 102 12.74 -13.17 13.68
CA ASN A 102 14.05 -13.19 14.36
C ASN A 102 13.97 -13.59 15.85
N ALA A 103 12.81 -14.05 16.32
CA ALA A 103 12.60 -14.48 17.72
C ALA A 103 12.43 -16.00 17.82
#